data_AF-A0AAN5DGJ4-F1
#
_entry.id   AF-A0AAN5DGJ4-F1
#
_cell.length_a   1.000
_cell.length_b   1.000
_cell.length_c   1.000
_cell.angle_alpha   90.00
_cell.angle_beta   90.00
_cell.angle_gamma   90.00
#
_symmetry.space_group_name_H-M   'P 1'
#
loop_
_entity.id
_entity.type
_entity.pdbx_description
1 polymer ?
#
loop_
_entity_poly.entity_id
_entity_poly.type
_entity_poly.pdbx_seq_one_letter_code
_entity_poly.pdbx_strand_id
1 'polypeptide(L)'
;TIESHVLDAMLELKWITPELRQNPFDFYFQRASRTDRRVSAVRQLISCQLDSALDLPSRGAELINGKLPDDIRVFGLRRVTNNFHPQKHCSGRTYTYTLPTYAFA
;
A
#
# COMPACT_ATOMS: atom_id res chain seq x y z
N THR A 1 -11.81 1.98 0.68
CA THR A 1 -10.68 2.19 1.61
C THR A 1 -9.43 2.45 0.80
N ILE A 2 -8.33 2.92 1.41
CA ILE A 2 -7.04 3.07 0.69
C ILE A 2 -6.63 1.76 0.01
N GLU A 3 -6.78 0.64 0.72
CA GLU A 3 -6.49 -0.70 0.18
C GLU A 3 -7.38 -1.05 -1.03
N SER A 4 -8.66 -0.68 -1.02
CA SER A 4 -9.54 -0.90 -2.19
C SER A 4 -8.97 -0.21 -3.42
N HIS A 5 -8.63 1.08 -3.34
CA HIS A 5 -8.08 1.82 -4.49
C HIS A 5 -6.81 1.17 -5.03
N VAL A 6 -5.92 0.73 -4.14
CA VAL A 6 -4.70 0.02 -4.54
C VAL A 6 -5.04 -1.31 -5.24
N LEU A 7 -5.92 -2.13 -4.66
CA LEU A 7 -6.30 -3.42 -5.24
C LEU A 7 -7.07 -3.26 -6.57
N ASP A 8 -7.94 -2.26 -6.67
CA ASP A 8 -8.68 -1.93 -7.89
C ASP A 8 -7.70 -1.50 -9.00
N ALA A 9 -6.71 -0.65 -8.67
CA ALA A 9 -5.63 -0.28 -9.59
C ALA A 9 -4.78 -1.49 -10.03
N MET A 10 -4.44 -2.41 -9.11
CA MET A 10 -3.73 -3.64 -9.43
C MET A 10 -4.53 -4.56 -10.37
N LEU A 11 -5.85 -4.62 -10.19
CA LEU A 11 -6.75 -5.38 -11.06
C LEU A 11 -6.83 -4.77 -12.46
N GLU A 12 -6.99 -3.45 -12.57
CA GLU A 12 -6.99 -2.74 -13.85
C GLU A 12 -5.68 -2.92 -14.63
N LEU A 13 -4.55 -2.97 -13.92
CA LEU A 13 -3.23 -3.23 -14.49
C LEU A 13 -2.95 -4.72 -14.75
N LYS A 14 -3.91 -5.60 -14.42
CA LYS A 14 -3.79 -7.06 -14.57
C LYS A 14 -2.63 -7.66 -13.77
N TRP A 15 -2.26 -7.05 -12.64
CA TRP A 15 -1.25 -7.61 -11.73
C TRP A 15 -1.84 -8.69 -10.82
N ILE A 16 -3.16 -8.65 -10.61
CA ILE A 16 -3.93 -9.62 -9.84
C ILE A 16 -5.20 -10.01 -10.60
N THR A 17 -5.81 -11.12 -10.21
CA THR A 17 -7.10 -11.58 -10.76
C THR A 17 -8.29 -11.05 -9.93
N PRO A 18 -9.53 -11.11 -10.45
CA PRO A 18 -10.72 -10.76 -9.68
C PRO A 18 -10.86 -11.57 -8.38
N GLU A 19 -10.43 -12.83 -8.38
CA GLU A 19 -10.48 -13.72 -7.21
C GLU A 19 -9.51 -13.22 -6.12
N LEU A 20 -8.27 -12.87 -6.49
CA LEU A 20 -7.30 -12.28 -5.57
C LEU A 20 -7.77 -10.92 -5.03
N ARG A 21 -8.48 -10.14 -5.85
CA ARG A 21 -9.11 -8.89 -5.42
C ARG A 21 -10.21 -9.13 -4.38
N GLN A 22 -10.97 -10.20 -4.51
CA GLN A 22 -12.02 -10.58 -3.56
C GLN A 22 -11.44 -11.15 -2.26
N ASN A 23 -10.37 -11.93 -2.36
CA ASN A 23 -9.67 -12.51 -1.22
C ASN A 23 -8.16 -12.16 -1.20
N PRO A 24 -7.79 -10.98 -0.67
CA PRO A 24 -6.40 -10.53 -0.69
C PRO A 24 -5.42 -11.35 0.16
N PHE A 25 -5.94 -12.24 1.02
CA PHE A 25 -5.11 -13.14 1.80
C PHE A 25 -4.44 -14.21 0.92
N ASP A 26 -5.03 -14.57 -0.22
CA ASP A 26 -4.54 -15.63 -1.11
C ASP A 26 -3.20 -15.27 -1.77
N PHE A 27 -2.88 -13.97 -1.87
CA PHE A 27 -1.61 -13.48 -2.38
C PHE A 27 -0.81 -12.70 -1.32
N TYR A 28 -1.04 -13.01 -0.05
CA TYR A 28 -0.31 -12.46 1.09
C TYR A 28 -0.32 -10.92 1.13
N PHE A 29 -1.45 -10.28 0.81
CA PHE A 29 -1.59 -8.82 0.94
C PHE A 29 -1.57 -8.41 2.42
N GLN A 30 -0.51 -7.74 2.84
CA GLN A 30 -0.28 -7.31 4.21
C GLN A 30 0.03 -5.80 4.25
N ARG A 31 -0.21 -5.17 5.40
CA ARG A 31 0.17 -3.77 5.65
C ARG A 31 0.99 -3.60 6.92
N ALA A 32 1.85 -2.59 6.96
CA ALA A 32 2.66 -2.27 8.13
C ALA A 32 1.82 -1.69 9.28
N SER A 33 0.81 -0.89 8.98
CA SER A 33 -0.10 -0.31 9.96
C SER A 33 -1.54 -0.32 9.45
N ARG A 34 -2.50 -0.57 10.34
CA ARG A 34 -3.89 -0.19 10.11
C ARG A 34 -4.03 1.28 10.53
N THR A 35 -4.74 2.07 9.73
CA THR A 35 -5.05 3.47 10.03
C THR A 35 -6.55 3.61 10.16
N ASP A 36 -7.00 4.35 11.16
CA ASP A 36 -8.41 4.61 11.36
C ASP A 36 -9.00 5.49 10.26
N ARG A 37 -10.33 5.59 10.23
CA ARG A 37 -11.04 6.41 9.26
C ARG A 37 -10.55 7.86 9.35
N ARG A 38 -10.25 8.46 8.19
CA ARG A 38 -9.76 9.85 8.02
C ARG A 38 -8.32 10.10 8.49
N VAL A 39 -7.59 9.09 8.97
CA VAL A 39 -6.16 9.24 9.29
C VAL A 39 -5.35 9.20 8.01
N SER A 40 -4.52 10.23 7.79
CA SER A 40 -3.56 10.29 6.68
C SER A 40 -2.31 9.46 6.98
N ALA A 41 -1.59 9.04 5.94
CA ALA A 41 -0.30 8.36 6.08
C ALA A 41 0.68 8.86 5.00
N VAL A 42 1.86 9.32 5.42
CA VAL A 42 2.89 9.80 4.50
C VAL A 42 3.71 8.64 3.92
N ARG A 43 3.97 7.59 4.72
CA ARG A 43 4.78 6.43 4.33
C ARG A 43 4.15 5.12 4.81
N GLN A 44 2.93 4.84 4.37
CA GLN A 44 2.36 3.51 4.54
C GLN A 44 3.18 2.48 3.73
N LEU A 45 3.33 1.27 4.26
CA LEU A 45 4.01 0.18 3.58
C LEU A 45 3.07 -1.02 3.49
N ILE A 46 2.92 -1.55 2.27
CA ILE A 46 2.19 -2.78 1.99
C ILE A 46 3.15 -3.81 1.38
N SER A 47 2.81 -5.08 1.52
CA SER A 47 3.50 -6.17 0.82
C SER A 47 2.47 -7.13 0.24
N CYS A 48 2.83 -7.79 -0.85
CA CYS A 48 2.04 -8.85 -1.46
C CYS A 48 2.96 -9.71 -2.34
N GLN A 49 2.47 -10.90 -2.72
CA GLN A 49 3.13 -11.76 -3.69
C GLN A 49 2.50 -11.56 -5.06
N LEU A 50 3.32 -11.28 -6.06
CA LEU A 50 2.89 -11.05 -7.45
C LEU A 50 3.77 -11.88 -8.39
N ASP A 51 3.33 -12.04 -9.64
CA ASP A 51 4.10 -12.74 -10.65
C ASP A 51 5.47 -12.07 -10.87
N SER A 52 6.53 -12.89 -10.78
CA SER A 52 7.92 -12.47 -11.00
C SER A 52 8.20 -11.95 -12.43
N ALA A 53 7.35 -12.29 -13.39
CA ALA A 53 7.42 -11.78 -14.77
C ALA A 53 7.10 -10.27 -14.86
N LEU A 54 6.43 -9.70 -13.86
CA LEU A 54 6.15 -8.27 -13.81
C LEU A 54 7.43 -7.49 -13.44
N ASP A 55 7.87 -6.59 -14.33
CA ASP A 55 8.98 -5.66 -14.06
C ASP A 55 8.50 -4.45 -13.23
N LEU A 56 8.11 -4.72 -11.98
CA LEU A 56 7.55 -3.73 -11.07
C LEU A 56 8.57 -2.78 -10.41
N PRO A 57 9.80 -3.20 -10.06
CA PRO A 57 10.74 -2.30 -9.38
C PRO A 57 11.12 -1.07 -10.21
N SER A 58 11.17 -1.19 -11.53
CA SER A 58 11.58 -0.12 -12.44
C SER A 58 10.41 0.83 -12.77
N ARG A 59 9.23 0.28 -13.08
CA ARG A 59 8.10 1.03 -13.67
C ARG A 59 6.78 0.93 -12.90
N GLY A 60 6.69 0.06 -11.90
CA GLY A 60 5.44 -0.23 -11.20
C GLY A 60 4.83 1.00 -10.53
N ALA A 61 5.66 1.89 -9.96
CA ALA A 61 5.16 3.07 -9.25
C ALA A 61 4.45 4.04 -10.21
N GLU A 62 5.04 4.28 -11.38
CA GLU A 62 4.45 5.12 -12.42
C GLU A 62 3.13 4.54 -12.92
N LEU A 63 3.13 3.23 -13.25
CA LEU A 63 1.95 2.54 -13.77
C LEU A 63 0.76 2.58 -12.82
N ILE A 64 0.98 2.28 -11.53
CA ILE A 64 -0.10 2.27 -10.53
C ILE A 64 -0.56 3.67 -10.17
N ASN A 65 0.34 4.66 -10.13
CA ASN A 65 -0.04 6.06 -9.89
C ASN A 65 -0.96 6.60 -10.99
N GLY A 66 -0.83 6.13 -12.24
CA GLY A 66 -1.75 6.47 -13.32
C GLY A 66 -3.18 5.93 -13.15
N LYS A 67 -3.40 5.04 -12.18
CA LYS A 67 -4.70 4.44 -11.84
C LYS A 67 -5.23 4.88 -10.48
N LEU A 68 -4.43 5.59 -9.69
CA LEU A 68 -4.79 6.02 -8.35
C LEU A 68 -5.31 7.47 -8.36
N PRO A 69 -6.26 7.81 -7.47
CA PRO A 69 -6.69 9.20 -7.30
C PRO A 69 -5.54 10.08 -6.80
N ASP A 70 -5.66 11.39 -6.96
CA ASP A 70 -4.56 12.34 -6.74
C ASP A 70 -4.03 12.40 -5.30
N ASP A 71 -4.84 11.98 -4.34
CA ASP A 71 -4.53 11.91 -2.91
C ASP A 71 -3.88 10.59 -2.47
N ILE A 72 -3.69 9.63 -3.38
CA ILE A 72 -2.98 8.37 -3.13
C ILE A 72 -1.81 8.24 -4.10
N ARG A 73 -0.60 8.06 -3.56
CA ARG A 73 0.63 7.92 -4.35
C ARG A 73 1.52 6.80 -3.84
N VAL A 74 2.01 5.99 -4.77
CA VAL A 74 3.06 4.98 -4.56
C VAL A 74 4.41 5.61 -4.89
N PHE A 75 5.29 5.65 -3.89
CA PHE A 75 6.63 6.22 -4.04
C PHE A 75 7.62 5.26 -4.73
N GLY A 76 7.40 3.95 -4.62
CA GLY A 76 8.30 2.94 -5.15
C GLY A 76 7.86 1.52 -4.80
N LEU A 77 8.38 0.56 -5.54
CA LEU A 77 8.19 -0.87 -5.29
C LEU A 77 9.56 -1.54 -5.18
N ARG A 78 9.69 -2.53 -4.31
CA ARG A 78 10.93 -3.27 -4.10
C ARG A 78 10.65 -4.76 -3.94
N ARG A 79 11.44 -5.59 -4.61
CA ARG A 79 11.44 -7.05 -4.38
C ARG A 79 12.02 -7.34 -3.00
N VAL A 80 11.35 -8.22 -2.27
CA VAL A 80 11.72 -8.67 -0.93
C VAL A 80 11.77 -10.19 -0.89
N THR A 81 12.27 -10.76 0.20
CA THR A 81 12.24 -12.21 0.41
C THR A 81 10.82 -12.68 0.72
N ASN A 82 10.51 -13.96 0.42
CA ASN A 82 9.16 -14.52 0.59
C ASN A 82 8.63 -14.44 2.02
N ASN A 83 9.52 -14.41 3.02
CA ASN A 83 9.16 -14.36 4.44
C ASN A 83 8.96 -12.93 4.97
N PHE A 84 9.16 -11.90 4.14
CA PHE A 84 8.98 -10.53 4.56
C PHE A 84 7.53 -10.26 4.95
N HIS A 85 7.33 -9.72 6.15
CA HIS A 85 6.02 -9.32 6.65
C HIS A 85 6.11 -7.90 7.22
N PRO A 86 5.40 -6.92 6.65
CA PRO A 86 5.62 -5.49 6.91
C PRO A 86 5.27 -5.11 8.34
N GLN A 87 4.21 -5.67 8.92
CA GLN A 87 3.86 -5.43 10.31
C GLN A 87 4.84 -6.06 11.32
N LYS A 88 5.29 -7.30 11.07
CA LYS A 88 6.12 -8.08 12.02
C LYS A 88 7.59 -7.67 11.99
N HIS A 89 8.09 -7.24 10.84
CA HIS A 89 9.47 -6.76 10.67
C HIS A 89 9.61 -5.25 10.91
N CYS A 90 8.51 -4.55 11.21
CA CYS A 90 8.54 -3.15 11.60
C CYS A 90 8.97 -3.02 13.06
N SER A 91 10.08 -2.34 13.32
CA SER A 91 10.61 -2.10 14.67
C SER A 91 9.99 -0.91 15.39
N GLY A 92 9.40 0.04 14.65
CA GLY A 92 8.81 1.25 15.21
C GLY A 92 8.00 2.03 14.19
N ARG A 93 7.08 2.87 14.69
CA ARG A 93 6.24 3.77 13.89
C ARG A 93 6.30 5.16 14.51
N THR A 94 6.40 6.19 13.68
CA THR A 94 6.37 7.59 14.10
C THR A 94 5.12 8.25 13.55
N TYR A 95 4.38 8.94 14.40
CA TYR A 95 3.17 9.68 14.05
C TYR A 95 3.35 11.16 14.37
N THR A 96 2.76 12.01 13.54
CA THR A 96 2.70 13.45 13.75
C THR A 96 1.25 13.87 13.73
N TYR A 97 0.84 14.65 14.73
CA TYR A 97 -0.50 15.24 14.80
C TYR A 97 -0.40 16.74 14.52
N THR A 98 -1.07 17.16 13.46
CA THR A 98 -1.24 18.57 13.13
C THR A 98 -2.60 19.01 13.61
N LEU A 99 -2.63 19.98 14.52
CA LEU A 99 -3.85 20.55 15.08
C LEU A 99 -3.74 22.08 15.15
N PRO A 100 -4.88 22.80 15.11
CA PRO A 100 -4.88 24.25 15.27
C PRO A 100 -4.35 24.67 16.64
N THR A 101 -3.57 25.76 16.71
CA THR A 101 -2.94 26.22 17.96
C THR A 101 -3.93 26.66 19.02
N TYR A 102 -5.14 27.10 18.63
CA TYR A 102 -6.21 27.46 19.57
C TYR A 102 -6.76 26.26 20.36
N ALA A 103 -6.44 25.01 19.97
CA ALA A 103 -6.82 23.83 20.74
C ALA A 103 -6.06 23.71 22.08
N PHE A 104 -5.01 24.52 22.27
CA PHE A 104 -4.23 24.61 23.50
C PHE A 104 -4.57 25.85 24.35
N ALA A 105 -5.58 26.63 23.97
CA ALA A 105 -6.01 27.83 24.69
C ALA A 105 -6.87 27.50 25.92
#